data_AF-A0A7C3ZDA1-F1
#
_entry.id   AF-A0A7C3ZDA1-F1
#
_cell.length_a   1.000
_cell.length_b   1.000
_cell.length_c   1.000
_cell.angle_alpha   90.00
_cell.angle_beta   90.00
_cell.angle_gamma   90.00
#
_symmetry.space_group_name_H-M   'P 1'
#
loop_
_entity.id
_entity.type
_entity.pdbx_description
1 polymer ?
#
loop_
_entity_poly.entity_id
_entity_poly.type
_entity_poly.pdbx_seq_one_letter_code
_entity_poly.pdbx_strand_id
1 'polypeptide(L)' 'MEFFTWLAGISQSAAPPGEPFAAQWQYVAMSLALPALVGAVLAGILKIIEKVFRVRLGGGSV' A
#
# COMPACT_ATOMS: atom_id res chain seq x y z
N MET A 1 0.97 16.31 0.66
CA MET A 1 -0.03 16.78 1.64
C MET A 1 -1.34 15.98 1.53
N GLU A 2 -1.83 15.70 0.31
CA GLU A 2 -3.00 14.84 0.04
C GLU A 2 -3.04 13.51 0.80
N PHE A 3 -1.92 12.77 0.89
CA PHE A 3 -1.88 11.46 1.55
C PHE A 3 -2.20 11.52 3.04
N PHE A 4 -1.65 12.50 3.77
CA PHE A 4 -1.89 12.63 5.21
C PHE A 4 -3.32 13.10 5.49
N THR A 5 -3.86 13.98 4.65
CA THR A 5 -5.27 14.42 4.73
C THR A 5 -6.22 13.26 4.45
N TRP A 6 -5.91 12.42 3.45
CA TRP A 6 -6.64 11.20 3.16
C TRP A 6 -6.57 10.18 4.30
N LEU A 7 -5.39 9.99 4.91
CA LEU A 7 -5.21 9.08 6.05
C LEU A 7 -6.01 9.53 7.28
N ALA A 8 -6.05 10.84 7.54
CA ALA A 8 -6.85 11.42 8.61
C ALA A 8 -8.36 11.29 8.33
N GLY A 9 -8.79 11.42 7.08
CA GLY A 9 -10.17 11.17 6.67
C GLY A 9 -10.61 9.72 6.97
N ILE A 10 -9.74 8.76 6.69
CA ILE A 10 -9.93 7.34 7.00
C ILE A 10 -9.96 7.07 8.51
N SER A 11 -9.19 7.80 9.32
CA SER A 11 -9.25 7.62 10.77
C SER A 11 -10.53 8.19 11.38
N GLN A 12 -11.11 9.24 10.79
CA GLN A 12 -12.35 9.85 11.26
C GLN A 12 -13.61 9.07 10.86
N SER A 13 -13.56 8.28 9.80
CA SER A 13 -14.63 7.35 9.42
C SER A 13 -14.59 6.02 10.19
N ALA A 14 -13.62 5.81 11.07
CA ALA A 14 -13.68 4.77 12.08
C ALA A 14 -14.77 5.14 13.10
N ALA A 15 -15.77 4.27 13.26
CA ALA A 15 -16.99 4.54 14.02
C ALA A 15 -16.74 5.17 15.40
N PRO A 16 -17.62 6.06 15.89
CA PRO A 16 -17.50 6.65 17.22
C PRO A 16 -17.41 5.56 18.30
N PRO A 17 -16.70 5.83 19.42
CA PRO A 17 -16.50 4.84 20.47
C PRO A 17 -17.85 4.35 21.02
N GLY A 18 -18.12 3.06 20.86
CA GLY A 18 -19.38 2.42 21.27
C GLY A 18 -20.19 1.79 20.14
N GLU A 19 -19.91 2.11 18.88
CA GLU A 19 -20.52 1.43 17.73
C GLU A 19 -19.63 0.30 17.17
N PRO A 20 -20.21 -0.84 16.74
CA PRO A 20 -19.46 -1.90 16.11
C PRO A 20 -18.80 -1.39 14.82
N PHE A 21 -17.54 -1.79 14.59
CA PHE A 21 -16.80 -1.42 13.39
C PHE A 21 -17.58 -1.79 12.12
N ALA A 22 -18.11 -0.79 11.43
CA ALA A 22 -18.75 -0.96 10.14
C ALA A 22 -17.67 -0.86 9.04
N ALA A 23 -17.17 -2.01 8.60
CA ALA A 23 -16.22 -2.08 7.49
C ALA A 23 -16.88 -1.55 6.21
N GLN A 24 -16.70 -0.27 5.90
CA GLN A 24 -17.18 0.26 4.63
C GLN A 24 -16.38 -0.41 3.51
N TRP A 25 -17.04 -0.79 2.42
CA TRP A 25 -16.42 -1.54 1.32
C TRP A 25 -15.16 -0.85 0.74
N GLN A 26 -15.10 0.48 0.87
CA GLN A 26 -13.94 1.31 0.54
C GLN A 26 -12.69 0.93 1.34
N TYR A 27 -12.79 0.63 2.64
CA TYR A 27 -11.66 0.17 3.45
C TYR A 27 -11.14 -1.18 2.98
N VAL A 28 -12.05 -2.12 2.67
CA VAL A 28 -11.67 -3.45 2.18
C VAL A 28 -10.94 -3.32 0.85
N ALA A 29 -11.49 -2.55 -0.09
CA ALA A 29 -10.84 -2.29 -1.37
C ALA A 29 -9.48 -1.60 -1.20
N MET A 30 -9.37 -0.60 -0.32
CA MET A 30 -8.13 0.16 -0.11
C MET A 30 -7.05 -0.66 0.60
N SER A 31 -7.42 -1.49 1.58
CA SER A 31 -6.49 -2.37 2.30
C SER A 31 -5.83 -3.41 1.38
N LEU A 32 -6.49 -3.79 0.28
CA LEU A 32 -5.91 -4.67 -0.74
C LEU A 32 -5.15 -3.89 -1.82
N ALA A 33 -5.70 -2.75 -2.27
CA ALA A 33 -5.12 -1.99 -3.36
C ALA A 33 -3.77 -1.34 -2.98
N LEU A 34 -3.64 -0.80 -1.77
CA LEU A 34 -2.43 -0.08 -1.35
C LEU A 34 -1.20 -0.98 -1.27
N PRO A 35 -1.23 -2.15 -0.59
CA PRO A 35 -0.09 -3.06 -0.59
C PRO A 35 0.31 -3.52 -1.98
N ALA A 36 -0.67 -3.80 -2.86
CA ALA A 36 -0.41 -4.21 -4.23
C ALA A 36 0.28 -3.10 -5.04
N LEU A 37 -0.18 -1.85 -4.91
CA LEU A 37 0.42 -0.68 -5.56
C LEU A 37 1.85 -0.45 -5.08
N VAL A 38 2.07 -0.50 -3.76
CA VAL A 38 3.41 -0.36 -3.16
C VAL A 38 4.34 -1.47 -3.66
N GLY A 39 3.88 -2.72 -3.66
CA GLY A 39 4.64 -3.87 -4.16
C GLY A 39 5.01 -3.72 -5.65
N ALA A 40 4.08 -3.28 -6.48
CA ALA A 40 4.31 -3.07 -7.91
C ALA A 40 5.34 -1.95 -8.17
N VAL A 41 5.24 -0.84 -7.44
CA VAL A 41 6.20 0.28 -7.53
C VAL A 41 7.59 -0.18 -7.10
N LEU A 42 7.72 -0.88 -5.97
CA LEU A 42 8.99 -1.40 -5.48
C LEU A 42 9.60 -2.40 -6.47
N ALA A 43 8.81 -3.33 -7.02
CA ALA A 43 9.28 -4.27 -8.03
C ALA A 43 9.78 -3.55 -9.30
N GLY A 44 9.08 -2.48 -9.72
CA GLY A 44 9.51 -1.63 -10.83
C GLY A 44 10.86 -0.94 -10.55
N ILE A 45 11.00 -0.34 -9.36
CA ILE A 45 12.25 0.31 -8.93
C ILE A 45 13.40 -0.71 -8.92
N LEU A 46 13.20 -1.89 -8.34
CA LEU A 46 14.21 -2.95 -8.30
C LEU A 46 14.65 -3.34 -9.72
N LYS A 47 13.71 -3.53 -10.66
CA LYS A 47 14.05 -3.83 -12.07
C LYS A 47 14.84 -2.70 -12.74
N ILE A 48 14.53 -1.44 -12.43
CA ILE A 48 15.29 -0.29 -12.95
C ILE A 48 16.72 -0.32 -12.41
N ILE A 49 16.89 -0.57 -11.10
CA ILE A 49 18.21 -0.68 -10.46
C ILE A 49 19.00 -1.83 -11.09
N GLU A 50 18.40 -3.02 -11.25
CA GLU A 50 19.06 -4.17 -11.91
C GLU A 50 19.54 -3.81 -13.32
N LYS A 51 18.71 -3.08 -14.09
CA LYS A 51 19.05 -2.66 -15.45
C LYS A 51 20.18 -1.63 -15.49
N VAL A 52 20.17 -0.66 -14.58
CA VAL A 52 21.16 0.43 -14.53
C VAL A 52 22.52 -0.08 -14.05
N PHE A 53 22.53 -0.87 -12.98
CA PHE A 53 23.75 -1.35 -12.35
C PHE A 53 24.23 -2.71 -12.87
N ARG A 54 23.48 -3.33 -13.80
CA ARG A 54 23.74 -4.68 -14.34
C ARG A 54 23.94 -5.74 -13.25
N VAL A 55 23.23 -5.58 -12.14
CA VAL A 55 23.19 -6.55 -11.03
C VAL A 55 21.88 -7.31 -11.05
N ARG A 56 21.84 -8.55 -10.54
CA ARG A 56 20.60 -9.27 -10.25
C ARG A 56 20.36 -9.24 -8.75
N LEU A 57 19.29 -8.56 -8.34
CA LEU A 57 18.84 -8.49 -6.96
C LEU A 57 17.80 -9.60 -6.67
N GLY A 58 17.13 -10.13 -7.70
CA GLY A 58 16.11 -11.17 -7.60
C GLY A 58 16.60 -12.62 -7.78
N GLY A 59 17.76 -13.01 -7.22
CA GLY A 59 18.39 -14.31 -7.45
C GLY A 59 18.47 -15.26 -6.25
N GLY A 60 17.63 -15.12 -5.23
CA GLY A 60 17.59 -16.05 -4.10
C GLY A 60 16.92 -17.36 -4.50
N SER A 61 17.68 -18.47 -4.42
CA SER A 61 17.13 -19.83 -4.43
C SER A 61 16.03 -19.95 -3.37
N VAL A 62 14.95 -20.63 -3.76
CA VAL A 62 13.84 -21.09 -2.90
C VAL A 62 14.36 -21.61 -1.57
#